data_AF-A0A7Z6WI95-F1
#
_entry.id   AF-A0A7Z6WI95-F1
#
_cell.length_a   1.000
_cell.length_b   1.000
_cell.length_c   1.000
_cell.angle_alpha   90.00
_cell.angle_beta   90.00
_cell.angle_gamma   90.00
#
_symmetry.space_group_name_H-M   'P 1'
#
loop_
_entity.id
_entity.type
_entity.pdbx_description
1 polymer ?
#
loop_
_entity_poly.entity_id
_entity_poly.type
_entity_poly.pdbx_seq_one_letter_code
_entity_poly.pdbx_strand_id
1 'polypeptide(L)'
;MFQYPIPSELTFIKFYGHGLGEADYSYFQSIFDSINLYSSDTVLIFYWSCYNENIREQIKSQQVHAVHKLIEKYGDTFNNKNHGRNLFTKLQLENRLIIQEILYNDILNPY
;
A
#
# COMPACT_ATOMS: atom_id res chain seq x y z
N MET A 1 -10.20 7.11 -30.90
CA MET A 1 -10.62 6.97 -29.49
C MET A 1 -9.87 5.77 -28.94
N PHE A 2 -8.85 5.97 -28.10
CA PHE A 2 -8.13 4.85 -27.49
C PHE A 2 -8.91 4.40 -26.27
N GLN A 3 -9.55 3.24 -26.38
CA GLN A 3 -10.21 2.58 -25.26
C GLN A 3 -9.12 1.78 -24.54
N TYR A 4 -8.68 2.25 -23.37
CA TYR A 4 -7.79 1.47 -22.51
C TYR A 4 -8.54 0.18 -22.12
N PRO A 5 -7.94 -1.00 -22.31
CA PRO A 5 -8.57 -2.25 -21.87
C PRO A 5 -8.77 -2.16 -20.37
N ILE A 6 -10.02 -2.37 -19.92
CA ILE A 6 -10.36 -2.47 -18.51
C ILE A 6 -9.69 -3.77 -18.00
N PRO A 7 -8.77 -3.71 -17.01
CA PRO A 7 -8.14 -4.90 -16.46
C PRO A 7 -9.19 -5.88 -15.97
N SER A 8 -9.03 -7.15 -16.33
CA SER A 8 -10.11 -8.15 -16.27
C SER A 8 -10.60 -8.49 -14.86
N GLU A 9 -9.83 -8.30 -13.80
CA GLU A 9 -10.31 -8.27 -12.41
C GLU A 9 -9.33 -7.42 -11.57
N LEU A 10 -9.73 -6.20 -11.16
CA LEU A 10 -8.93 -5.40 -10.24
C LEU A 10 -8.83 -6.13 -8.90
N THR A 11 -7.63 -6.63 -8.58
CA THR A 11 -7.37 -7.28 -7.29
C THR A 11 -7.04 -6.21 -6.25
N PHE A 12 -7.80 -6.17 -5.17
CA PHE A 12 -7.55 -5.25 -4.05
C PHE A 12 -6.99 -6.01 -2.86
N ILE A 13 -5.86 -5.54 -2.32
CA ILE A 13 -5.35 -6.02 -1.03
C ILE A 13 -5.49 -4.89 -0.01
N LYS A 14 -6.22 -5.19 1.06
CA LYS A 14 -6.61 -4.26 2.11
C LYS A 14 -5.83 -4.58 3.38
N PHE A 15 -5.06 -3.62 3.87
CA PHE A 15 -4.27 -3.74 5.10
C PHE A 15 -4.87 -2.87 6.19
N TYR A 16 -5.27 -3.50 7.31
CA TYR A 16 -5.73 -2.81 8.52
C TYR A 16 -5.07 -3.43 9.75
N GLY A 17 -4.75 -2.61 10.76
CA GLY A 17 -4.28 -3.08 12.07
C GLY A 17 -2.86 -3.69 12.10
N HIS A 18 -2.14 -3.73 10.98
CA HIS A 18 -0.78 -4.24 10.94
C HIS A 18 0.24 -3.18 11.39
N GLY A 19 1.20 -3.58 12.22
CA GLY A 19 2.43 -2.83 12.38
C GLY A 19 3.15 -2.76 11.05
N LEU A 20 3.30 -1.57 10.47
CA LEU A 20 4.15 -1.35 9.29
C LEU A 20 5.63 -1.20 9.71
N GLY A 21 6.01 -1.87 10.80
CA GLY A 21 7.34 -1.84 11.39
C GLY A 21 8.28 -2.83 10.72
N GLU A 22 9.59 -2.67 10.97
CA GLU A 22 10.61 -3.49 10.31
C GLU A 22 10.48 -4.99 10.60
N ALA A 23 9.95 -5.37 11.78
CA ALA A 23 9.75 -6.76 12.16
C ALA A 23 8.78 -7.51 11.22
N ASP A 24 7.84 -6.78 10.60
CA ASP A 24 6.80 -7.34 9.74
C ASP A 24 7.17 -7.32 8.26
N TYR A 25 8.34 -6.78 7.88
CA TYR A 25 8.71 -6.59 6.47
C TYR A 25 8.79 -7.89 5.66
N SER A 26 9.23 -8.99 6.26
CA SER A 26 9.28 -10.30 5.58
C SER A 26 7.89 -10.83 5.21
N TYR A 27 6.88 -10.54 6.03
CA TYR A 27 5.48 -10.87 5.75
C TYR A 27 4.95 -10.09 4.55
N PHE A 28 5.14 -8.77 4.53
CA PHE A 28 4.72 -7.94 3.40
C PHE A 28 5.48 -8.27 2.11
N GLN A 29 6.78 -8.52 2.20
CA GLN A 29 7.58 -8.95 1.06
C GLN A 29 7.01 -10.23 0.44
N SER A 30 6.68 -11.24 1.26
CA SER A 30 6.10 -12.50 0.77
C SER A 30 4.77 -12.28 0.03
N ILE A 31 3.92 -11.37 0.52
CA ILE A 31 2.67 -10.99 -0.16
C ILE A 31 2.99 -10.32 -1.50
N PHE A 32 3.87 -9.33 -1.51
CA PHE A 32 4.22 -8.57 -2.71
C PHE A 32 4.89 -9.42 -3.79
N ASP A 33 5.71 -10.38 -3.38
CA ASP A 33 6.33 -11.38 -4.26
C ASP A 33 5.26 -12.29 -4.87
N SER A 34 4.31 -12.78 -4.07
CA SER A 34 3.25 -13.69 -4.54
C SER A 34 2.35 -13.10 -5.63
N ILE A 35 2.18 -11.77 -5.63
CA ILE A 35 1.37 -11.04 -6.62
C ILE A 35 2.22 -10.43 -7.73
N ASN A 36 3.55 -10.52 -7.66
CA ASN A 36 4.47 -9.79 -8.54
C ASN A 36 4.11 -8.29 -8.61
N LEU A 37 4.14 -7.61 -7.45
CA LEU A 37 3.60 -6.25 -7.27
C LEU A 37 4.05 -5.23 -8.32
N TYR A 38 5.29 -5.31 -8.80
CA TYR A 38 5.80 -4.35 -9.79
C TYR A 38 5.06 -4.44 -11.13
N SER A 39 4.68 -5.65 -11.56
CA SER A 39 4.10 -5.92 -12.88
C SER A 39 2.61 -6.24 -12.85
N SER A 40 2.01 -6.47 -11.67
CA SER A 40 0.57 -6.73 -11.56
C SER A 40 -0.27 -5.47 -11.75
N ASP A 41 -1.60 -5.64 -11.79
CA ASP A 41 -2.58 -4.55 -11.70
C ASP A 41 -3.18 -4.43 -10.28
N THR A 42 -2.57 -5.09 -9.29
CA THR A 42 -3.08 -5.10 -7.91
C THR A 42 -3.05 -3.71 -7.30
N VAL A 43 -4.14 -3.34 -6.63
CA VAL A 43 -4.28 -2.10 -5.86
C VAL A 43 -4.09 -2.42 -4.37
N LEU A 44 -3.15 -1.73 -3.74
CA LEU A 44 -2.89 -1.80 -2.31
C LEU A 44 -3.64 -0.68 -1.60
N ILE A 45 -4.40 -1.03 -0.56
CA ILE A 45 -5.13 -0.08 0.28
C ILE A 45 -4.61 -0.22 1.72
N PHE A 46 -3.93 0.80 2.20
CA PHE A 46 -3.47 0.90 3.59
C PHE A 46 -4.43 1.78 4.39
N TYR A 47 -5.12 1.16 5.32
CA TYR A 47 -6.03 1.86 6.22
C TYR A 47 -5.29 2.36 7.46
N TRP A 48 -5.71 3.52 7.96
CA TRP A 48 -5.33 4.03 9.27
C TRP A 48 -6.56 4.53 10.00
N SER A 49 -6.50 4.58 11.34
CA SER A 49 -7.60 5.08 12.15
C SER A 49 -7.11 6.19 13.07
N CYS A 50 -7.88 7.28 13.15
CA CYS A 50 -7.59 8.37 14.07
C CYS A 50 -8.01 7.96 15.49
N TYR A 51 -7.03 7.72 16.35
CA TYR A 51 -7.27 7.41 17.77
C TYR A 51 -7.15 8.65 18.68
N ASN A 52 -6.64 9.75 18.15
CA ASN A 52 -6.52 11.02 18.87
C ASN A 52 -6.58 12.19 17.88
N GLU A 53 -7.71 12.90 17.91
CA GLU A 53 -8.02 14.03 17.03
C GLU A 53 -6.98 15.16 17.10
N ASN A 54 -6.38 15.39 18.27
CA ASN A 54 -5.39 16.45 18.45
C ASN A 54 -4.08 16.19 17.66
N ILE A 55 -3.83 14.94 17.29
CA ILE A 55 -2.64 14.52 16.56
C ILE A 55 -2.99 13.82 15.24
N ARG A 56 -4.20 14.02 14.70
CA ARG A 56 -4.67 13.38 13.44
C ARG A 56 -3.62 13.48 12.33
N GLU A 57 -3.12 14.68 12.04
CA GLU A 57 -2.13 14.89 10.97
C GLU A 57 -0.82 14.15 11.23
N GLN A 58 -0.41 14.02 12.50
CA GLN A 58 0.78 13.25 12.86
C GLN A 58 0.54 11.75 12.64
N ILE A 59 -0.63 11.22 13.03
CA ILE A 59 -1.02 9.82 12.80
C ILE A 59 -1.02 9.52 11.30
N LYS A 60 -1.66 10.38 10.51
CA LYS A 60 -1.69 10.26 9.05
C LYS A 60 -0.28 10.31 8.45
N SER A 61 0.53 11.26 8.87
CA SER A 61 1.92 11.40 8.40
C SER A 61 2.77 10.17 8.74
N GLN A 62 2.63 9.63 9.95
CA GLN A 62 3.30 8.40 10.38
C GLN A 62 2.88 7.20 9.52
N GLN A 63 1.58 7.08 9.23
CA GLN A 63 1.08 6.02 8.34
C GLN A 63 1.70 6.14 6.94
N VAL A 64 1.65 7.34 6.34
CA VAL A 64 2.21 7.59 5.01
C VAL A 64 3.70 7.26 4.98
N HIS A 65 4.44 7.68 6.01
CA HIS A 65 5.88 7.41 6.12
C HIS A 65 6.19 5.92 6.26
N ALA A 66 5.39 5.19 7.04
CA ALA A 66 5.58 3.76 7.23
C ALA A 66 5.30 2.98 5.94
N VAL A 67 4.24 3.34 5.20
CA VAL A 67 3.95 2.76 3.88
C VAL A 67 5.07 3.07 2.88
N HIS A 68 5.57 4.31 2.85
CA HIS A 68 6.69 4.69 1.98
C HIS A 68 7.93 3.83 2.25
N LYS A 69 8.34 3.72 3.52
CA LYS A 69 9.48 2.89 3.93
C LYS A 69 9.29 1.42 3.56
N LEU A 70 8.09 0.88 3.75
CA LEU A 70 7.78 -0.50 3.40
C LEU A 70 7.99 -0.76 1.90
N ILE A 71 7.46 0.11 1.04
CA ILE A 71 7.58 -0.04 -0.41
C ILE A 71 9.02 0.19 -0.87
N GLU A 72 9.75 1.15 -0.32
CA GLU A 72 11.19 1.32 -0.59
C GLU A 72 11.99 0.08 -0.22
N LYS A 73 11.78 -0.44 1.00
CA LYS A 73 12.46 -1.66 1.49
C LYS A 73 12.17 -2.87 0.62
N TYR A 74 10.95 -3.01 0.13
CA TYR A 74 10.63 -4.04 -0.84
C TYR A 74 11.35 -3.79 -2.18
N GLY A 75 11.41 -2.54 -2.66
CA GLY A 75 12.16 -2.17 -3.86
C GLY A 75 13.66 -2.48 -3.76
N ASP A 76 14.26 -2.43 -2.57
CA ASP A 76 15.67 -2.78 -2.34
C ASP A 76 15.98 -4.25 -2.67
N THR A 77 14.97 -5.13 -2.58
CA THR A 77 15.11 -6.56 -2.90
C THR A 77 15.24 -6.83 -4.39
N PHE A 78 14.96 -5.84 -5.24
CA PHE A 78 14.99 -6.03 -6.69
C PHE A 78 16.43 -6.06 -7.21
N ASN A 79 16.69 -6.99 -8.14
CA ASN A 79 17.95 -7.05 -8.88
C ASN A 79 18.14 -5.78 -9.74
N ASN A 80 17.06 -5.26 -10.32
CA ASN A 80 17.07 -4.00 -11.06
C ASN A 80 16.83 -2.82 -10.10
N LYS A 81 17.91 -2.11 -9.76
CA LYS A 81 17.88 -0.98 -8.83
C LYS A 81 17.06 0.23 -9.32
N ASN A 82 16.85 0.37 -10.63
CA ASN A 82 15.99 1.44 -11.16
C ASN A 82 14.51 1.10 -10.96
N HIS A 83 14.13 -0.17 -11.08
CA HIS A 83 12.76 -0.62 -10.78
C HIS A 83 12.45 -0.46 -9.29
N GLY A 84 13.41 -0.80 -8.42
CA GLY A 84 13.25 -0.65 -6.97
C GLY A 84 13.02 0.80 -6.54
N ARG A 85 13.87 1.73 -6.98
CA ARG A 85 13.77 3.16 -6.62
C ARG A 85 12.46 3.82 -7.07
N ASN A 86 11.89 3.37 -8.18
CA ASN A 86 10.73 4.01 -8.78
C ASN A 86 9.41 3.32 -8.43
N LEU A 87 9.42 2.22 -7.66
CA LEU A 87 8.22 1.43 -7.39
C LEU A 87 7.13 2.25 -6.70
N PHE A 88 7.47 3.00 -5.66
CA PHE A 88 6.49 3.84 -4.95
C PHE A 88 5.84 4.86 -5.89
N THR A 89 6.64 5.61 -6.63
CA THR A 89 6.16 6.60 -7.62
C THR A 89 5.30 5.95 -8.70
N LYS A 90 5.70 4.77 -9.21
CA LYS A 90 4.92 4.01 -10.19
C LYS A 90 3.53 3.66 -9.65
N LEU A 91 3.45 3.08 -8.45
CA LEU A 91 2.17 2.71 -7.84
C LEU A 91 1.27 3.94 -7.61
N GLN A 92 1.83 5.10 -7.28
CA GLN A 92 1.06 6.34 -7.16
C GLN A 92 0.51 6.81 -8.51
N LEU A 93 1.36 6.88 -9.55
CA LEU A 93 0.96 7.31 -10.90
C LEU A 93 -0.09 6.39 -11.53
N GLU A 94 -0.03 5.09 -11.21
CA GLU A 94 -0.99 4.09 -11.67
C GLU A 94 -2.25 4.00 -10.78
N ASN A 95 -2.33 4.81 -9.72
CA ASN A 95 -3.43 4.81 -8.74
C ASN A 95 -3.62 3.44 -8.05
N ARG A 96 -2.51 2.72 -7.86
CA ARG A 96 -2.44 1.38 -7.26
C ARG A 96 -2.00 1.38 -5.80
N LEU A 97 -1.74 2.56 -5.23
CA LEU A 97 -1.46 2.73 -3.80
C LEU A 97 -2.42 3.76 -3.21
N ILE A 98 -3.28 3.30 -2.31
CA ILE A 98 -4.26 4.13 -1.61
C ILE A 98 -3.94 4.08 -0.12
N ILE A 99 -3.89 5.25 0.52
CA ILE A 99 -3.76 5.39 1.97
C ILE A 99 -4.98 6.18 2.45
N GLN A 100 -5.87 5.55 3.20
CA GLN A 100 -7.14 6.18 3.58
C GLN A 100 -7.50 5.96 5.05
N GLU A 101 -8.18 6.94 5.63
CA GLU A 101 -8.74 6.81 6.97
C GLU A 101 -9.90 5.80 6.94
N ILE A 102 -10.01 4.98 7.98
CA ILE A 102 -11.17 4.14 8.22
C ILE A 102 -11.76 4.49 9.58
N LEU A 103 -13.08 4.68 9.62
CA LEU A 103 -13.77 4.90 10.88
C LEU A 103 -13.99 3.55 11.57
N TYR A 104 -14.00 3.56 12.90
CA TYR A 104 -14.23 2.35 13.70
C TYR A 104 -15.46 1.55 13.26
N ASN A 105 -16.53 2.25 12.89
CA ASN A 105 -17.78 1.64 12.46
C ASN A 105 -17.67 0.89 11.12
N ASP A 106 -16.77 1.32 10.23
CA ASP A 106 -16.55 0.69 8.93
C ASP A 106 -15.74 -0.61 9.04
N ILE A 107 -15.01 -0.79 10.15
CA ILE A 107 -14.24 -2.01 10.43
C ILE A 107 -15.17 -3.15 10.90
N LEU A 108 -16.24 -2.81 11.63
CA LEU A 108 -17.18 -3.79 12.17
C LEU A 108 -18.30 -4.18 11.20
N ASN A 109 -18.49 -3.43 10.11
CA ASN A 109 -19.46 -3.74 9.06
C ASN A 109 -18.81 -3.63 7.67
N PRO A 110 -18.08 -4.67 7.23
CA PRO A 110 -17.40 -4.66 5.94
C PRO A 110 -18.35 -4.83 4.72
N TYR A 111 -19.68 -4.84 4.92
CA TYR A 111 -20.71 -5.01 3.89
C TYR A 111 -21.94 -4.14 4.16
#